data_AF-A0A7S0B529-F1
#
_entry.id   AF-A0A7S0B529-F1
#
_cell.length_a   1.000
_cell.length_b   1.000
_cell.length_c   1.000
_cell.angle_alpha   90.00
_cell.angle_beta   90.00
_cell.angle_gamma   90.00
#
_symmetry.space_group_name_H-M   'P 1'
#
loop_
_entity.id
_entity.type
_entity.pdbx_description
1 polymer ?
#
loop_
_entity_poly.entity_id
_entity_poly.type
_entity_poly.pdbx_seq_one_letter_code
_entity_poly.pdbx_strand_id
1 'polypeptide(L)'
;DAMGEALGCGGHIGQEQLAAIEKSVQQMWHTLPKNSKGRIERRSLRYLAHRYFNQKSALMIRGFEPSRPVNASGWGSDDILSQRVPSYVEGVLQSRHAEENGFDLKDAVYMVATIEELIFDSESALLEKVYKNQRKPTDRSLTHLGLGQVLEEYMARWLLGDDDEGIRIVLRNKTILEESVPHWQQIVSFALGHIKDMEFKRQRAPTAHTRRGHNALSPRYSFEDAHQLVGGIAKSFASFWDSECASMKTSLVQMDTKHTGRVPLSKFY
;
A
#
# COMPACT_ATOMS: atom_id res chain seq x y z
N ASP A 1 11.59 -9.44 -22.86
CA ASP A 1 10.53 -8.89 -22.01
C ASP A 1 11.22 -8.12 -20.91
N ALA A 2 11.07 -6.81 -20.85
CA ALA A 2 12.03 -5.95 -20.16
C ALA A 2 11.95 -6.12 -18.64
N MET A 3 10.74 -6.32 -18.12
CA MET A 3 10.49 -6.43 -16.68
C MET A 3 10.52 -7.88 -16.14
N GLY A 4 10.57 -8.89 -17.01
CA GLY A 4 10.59 -10.30 -16.60
C GLY A 4 11.85 -10.70 -15.81
N GLU A 5 12.97 -10.03 -16.06
CA GLU A 5 14.23 -10.24 -15.33
C GLU A 5 14.24 -9.53 -13.96
N ALA A 6 13.32 -8.59 -13.70
CA ALA A 6 13.23 -7.83 -12.44
C ALA A 6 12.75 -8.63 -11.25
N LEU A 7 12.14 -9.78 -11.51
CA LEU A 7 11.55 -10.65 -10.49
C LEU A 7 12.52 -11.72 -9.96
N GLY A 8 13.74 -11.79 -10.48
CA GLY A 8 14.68 -12.88 -10.23
C GLY A 8 15.31 -12.95 -8.83
N CYS A 9 15.17 -11.93 -7.98
CA CYS A 9 16.01 -11.80 -6.78
C CYS A 9 15.30 -11.45 -5.45
N GLY A 10 13.96 -11.50 -5.31
CA GLY A 10 13.35 -11.04 -4.04
C GLY A 10 11.98 -11.55 -3.65
N GLY A 11 11.12 -11.96 -4.58
CA GLY A 11 9.78 -12.44 -4.25
C GLY A 11 9.13 -13.01 -5.50
N HIS A 12 8.68 -14.26 -5.44
CA HIS A 12 7.94 -14.84 -6.56
C HIS A 12 6.56 -14.19 -6.61
N ILE A 13 6.42 -13.10 -7.35
CA ILE A 13 5.09 -12.57 -7.68
C ILE A 13 4.32 -13.71 -8.36
N GLY A 14 3.29 -14.20 -7.68
CA GLY A 14 2.55 -15.37 -8.12
C GLY A 14 1.89 -15.09 -9.47
N GLN A 15 1.84 -16.10 -10.35
CA GLN A 15 1.17 -15.98 -11.64
C GLN A 15 -0.30 -15.55 -11.49
N GLU A 16 -0.96 -15.95 -10.40
CA GLU A 16 -2.31 -15.52 -10.05
C GLU A 16 -2.40 -14.01 -9.78
N GLN A 17 -1.42 -13.43 -9.07
CA GLN A 17 -1.37 -11.99 -8.82
C GLN A 17 -1.15 -11.22 -10.12
N LEU A 18 -0.21 -11.67 -10.98
CA LEU A 18 0.02 -11.05 -12.29
C LEU A 18 -1.24 -11.08 -13.16
N ALA A 19 -1.95 -12.21 -13.20
CA ALA A 19 -3.19 -12.34 -13.95
C ALA A 19 -4.30 -11.43 -13.40
N ALA A 20 -4.40 -11.30 -12.08
CA ALA A 20 -5.36 -10.39 -11.44
C ALA A 20 -5.06 -8.92 -11.76
N ILE A 21 -3.77 -8.53 -11.74
CA ILE A 21 -3.32 -7.20 -12.14
C ILE A 21 -3.65 -6.96 -13.61
N GLU A 22 -3.25 -7.87 -14.51
CA GLU A 22 -3.51 -7.76 -15.94
C GLU A 22 -4.99 -7.52 -16.23
N LYS A 23 -5.86 -8.35 -15.65
CA LYS A 23 -7.32 -8.21 -15.79
C LYS A 23 -7.82 -6.83 -15.37
N SER A 24 -7.29 -6.29 -14.28
CA SER A 24 -7.72 -4.99 -13.76
C SER A 24 -7.24 -3.80 -14.60
N VAL A 25 -6.05 -3.88 -15.21
CA VAL A 25 -5.49 -2.80 -16.03
C VAL A 25 -5.91 -2.91 -17.49
N GLN A 26 -6.46 -4.05 -17.93
CA GLN A 26 -6.79 -4.35 -19.32
C GLN A 26 -7.68 -3.29 -19.97
N GLN A 27 -8.78 -2.89 -19.32
CA GLN A 27 -9.67 -1.87 -19.87
C GLN A 27 -8.96 -0.52 -20.05
N MET A 28 -8.15 -0.14 -19.06
CA MET A 28 -7.36 1.09 -19.11
C MET A 28 -6.33 1.03 -20.24
N TRP A 29 -5.63 -0.10 -20.37
CA TRP A 29 -4.66 -0.36 -21.43
C TRP A 29 -5.25 -0.13 -22.82
N HIS A 30 -6.46 -0.63 -23.08
CA HIS A 30 -7.12 -0.44 -24.37
C HIS A 30 -7.41 1.03 -24.72
N THR A 31 -7.57 1.90 -23.72
CA THR A 31 -7.83 3.34 -23.93
C THR A 31 -6.58 4.21 -24.07
N LEU A 32 -5.42 3.74 -23.62
CA LEU A 32 -4.19 4.54 -23.66
C LEU A 32 -3.70 4.76 -25.10
N PRO A 33 -3.10 5.92 -25.42
CA PRO A 33 -2.49 6.14 -26.72
C PRO A 33 -1.27 5.22 -26.91
N LYS A 34 -1.22 4.53 -28.05
CA LYS A 34 -0.07 3.69 -28.43
C LYS A 34 0.76 4.37 -29.51
N ASN A 35 2.06 4.12 -29.48
CA ASN A 35 2.96 4.47 -30.57
C ASN A 35 2.77 3.53 -31.78
N SER A 36 3.53 3.76 -32.85
CA SER A 36 3.49 2.95 -34.08
C SER A 36 3.80 1.45 -33.88
N LYS A 37 4.35 1.07 -32.73
CA LYS A 37 4.67 -0.32 -32.35
C LYS A 37 3.61 -0.94 -31.44
N GLY A 38 2.47 -0.27 -31.21
CA GLY A 38 1.42 -0.75 -30.31
C GLY A 38 1.78 -0.68 -28.82
N ARG A 39 2.81 0.09 -28.47
CA ARG A 39 3.35 0.24 -27.10
C ARG A 39 2.99 1.61 -26.52
N ILE A 40 2.96 1.72 -25.19
CA ILE A 40 2.68 2.99 -24.51
C ILE A 40 3.97 3.70 -24.12
N GLU A 41 3.94 5.03 -24.08
CA GLU A 41 5.06 5.84 -23.59
C GLU A 41 5.10 5.87 -22.06
N ARG A 42 6.26 6.25 -21.49
CA ARG A 42 6.49 6.41 -20.04
C ARG A 42 5.38 7.18 -19.32
N ARG A 43 4.88 8.28 -19.91
CA ARG A 43 3.79 9.09 -19.33
C ARG A 43 2.50 8.30 -19.15
N SER A 44 2.14 7.48 -20.14
CA SER A 44 0.94 6.66 -20.14
C SER A 44 1.09 5.51 -19.15
N LEU A 45 2.30 4.96 -19.01
CA LEU A 45 2.59 3.93 -18.02
C LEU A 45 2.49 4.47 -16.59
N ARG A 46 3.05 5.66 -16.30
CA ARG A 46 2.85 6.34 -15.00
C ARG A 46 1.39 6.59 -14.71
N TYR A 47 0.64 7.12 -15.68
CA TYR A 47 -0.79 7.36 -15.53
C TYR A 47 -1.55 6.07 -15.23
N LEU A 48 -1.20 4.96 -15.90
CA LEU A 48 -1.80 3.65 -15.65
C LEU A 48 -1.56 3.20 -14.22
N ALA A 49 -0.31 3.22 -13.77
CA ALA A 49 0.05 2.83 -12.41
C ALA A 49 -0.65 3.73 -11.37
N HIS A 50 -0.60 5.05 -11.55
CA HIS A 50 -1.31 6.01 -10.70
C HIS A 50 -2.80 5.68 -10.59
N ARG A 51 -3.46 5.48 -11.74
CA ARG A 51 -4.90 5.20 -11.76
C ARG A 51 -5.22 3.85 -11.13
N TYR A 52 -4.38 2.83 -11.34
CA TYR A 52 -4.53 1.53 -10.70
C TYR A 52 -4.51 1.65 -9.17
N PHE A 53 -3.48 2.26 -8.59
CA PHE A 53 -3.36 2.39 -7.13
C PHE A 53 -4.42 3.31 -6.53
N ASN A 54 -4.78 4.39 -7.22
CA ASN A 54 -5.84 5.28 -6.79
C ASN A 54 -7.22 4.58 -6.80
N GLN A 55 -7.52 3.75 -7.80
CA GLN A 55 -8.80 3.04 -7.88
C GLN A 55 -8.89 1.85 -6.93
N LYS A 56 -7.78 1.11 -6.73
CA LYS A 56 -7.77 -0.13 -5.95
C LYS A 56 -7.56 0.10 -4.46
N SER A 57 -6.74 1.08 -4.09
CA SER A 57 -6.32 1.30 -2.69
C SER A 57 -6.33 2.76 -2.25
N ALA A 58 -6.79 3.68 -3.11
CA ALA A 58 -6.68 5.14 -2.94
C ALA A 58 -5.26 5.61 -2.57
N LEU A 59 -4.24 4.86 -2.98
CA LEU A 59 -2.85 5.21 -2.75
C LEU A 59 -2.36 6.11 -3.88
N MET A 60 -1.71 7.21 -3.50
CA MET A 60 -1.03 8.12 -4.42
C MET A 60 0.45 7.81 -4.41
N ILE A 61 0.96 7.23 -5.50
CA ILE A 61 2.39 6.95 -5.66
C ILE A 61 3.09 8.25 -6.03
N ARG A 62 3.94 8.75 -5.12
CA ARG A 62 4.67 9.99 -5.35
C ARG A 62 5.57 9.88 -6.58
N GLY A 63 5.46 10.86 -7.48
CA GLY A 63 6.15 10.91 -8.77
C GLY A 63 5.32 10.46 -9.97
N PHE A 64 4.17 9.81 -9.77
CA PHE A 64 3.30 9.31 -10.84
C PHE A 64 2.08 10.18 -11.10
N GLU A 65 2.00 11.34 -10.45
CA GLU A 65 0.76 12.09 -10.39
C GLU A 65 0.51 12.91 -11.66
N PRO A 66 -0.77 13.09 -12.08
CA PRO A 66 -1.08 13.77 -13.34
C PRO A 66 -0.66 15.25 -13.39
N SER A 67 -0.48 15.88 -12.23
CA SER A 67 -0.14 17.30 -12.07
C SER A 67 1.34 17.63 -12.31
N ARG A 68 2.17 16.64 -12.65
CA ARG A 68 3.60 16.86 -12.89
C ARG A 68 3.85 17.75 -14.12
N PRO A 69 4.87 18.63 -14.10
CA PRO A 69 5.24 19.43 -15.27
C PRO A 69 5.55 18.53 -16.47
N VAL A 70 5.04 18.89 -17.64
CA VAL A 70 5.16 18.11 -18.89
C VAL A 70 6.62 17.84 -19.27
N ASN A 71 7.54 18.72 -18.86
CA ASN A 71 8.96 18.64 -19.16
C ASN A 71 9.74 17.71 -18.21
N ALA A 72 9.09 17.11 -17.21
CA ALA A 72 9.74 16.19 -16.28
C ALA A 72 9.94 14.80 -16.91
N SER A 73 11.17 14.53 -17.33
CA SER A 73 11.59 13.25 -17.93
C SER A 73 11.83 12.15 -16.90
N GLY A 74 12.10 12.45 -15.63
CA GLY A 74 12.36 11.43 -14.59
C GLY A 74 11.09 10.66 -14.16
N TRP A 75 11.26 9.45 -13.61
CA TRP A 75 10.16 8.63 -13.08
C TRP A 75 9.60 9.12 -11.74
N GLY A 76 10.38 9.86 -10.94
CA GLY A 76 9.97 10.52 -9.70
C GLY A 76 10.74 11.82 -9.45
N SER A 77 10.46 12.50 -8.34
CA SER A 77 11.50 13.32 -7.67
C SER A 77 12.51 12.36 -7.05
N ASP A 78 13.76 12.80 -6.88
CA ASP A 78 14.93 12.00 -6.49
C ASP A 78 14.83 11.23 -5.14
N ASP A 79 13.65 11.13 -4.50
CA ASP A 79 13.54 10.82 -3.08
C ASP A 79 12.61 9.66 -2.66
N ILE A 80 11.72 9.14 -3.52
CA ILE A 80 10.75 8.10 -3.07
C ILE A 80 10.79 6.83 -3.90
N LEU A 81 10.94 6.95 -5.22
CA LEU A 81 11.14 5.77 -6.06
C LEU A 81 12.59 5.27 -5.97
N SER A 82 13.58 6.17 -5.91
CA SER A 82 15.01 5.82 -5.87
C SER A 82 15.44 5.05 -4.62
N GLN A 83 14.81 5.31 -3.45
CA GLN A 83 15.24 4.71 -2.19
C GLN A 83 14.70 3.30 -1.95
N ARG A 84 13.57 2.94 -2.58
CA ARG A 84 12.87 1.66 -2.35
C ARG A 84 12.58 0.86 -3.61
N VAL A 85 12.52 1.47 -4.79
CA VAL A 85 12.44 0.70 -6.04
C VAL A 85 13.82 0.09 -6.27
N PRO A 86 13.92 -1.24 -6.48
CA PRO A 86 15.21 -1.86 -6.75
C PRO A 86 15.85 -1.15 -7.94
N SER A 87 17.12 -0.79 -7.81
CA SER A 87 17.92 -0.16 -8.88
C SER A 87 17.82 -0.90 -10.21
N TYR A 88 17.54 -2.20 -10.14
CA TYR A 88 17.23 -3.05 -11.27
C TYR A 88 15.94 -2.64 -12.03
N VAL A 89 14.84 -2.38 -11.33
CA VAL A 89 13.56 -1.96 -11.95
C VAL A 89 13.71 -0.56 -12.54
N GLU A 90 14.44 0.32 -11.86
CA GLU A 90 14.79 1.62 -12.40
C GLU A 90 15.64 1.48 -13.69
N GLY A 91 16.63 0.59 -13.70
CA GLY A 91 17.45 0.29 -14.88
C GLY A 91 16.66 -0.25 -16.07
N VAL A 92 15.62 -1.06 -15.82
CA VAL A 92 14.71 -1.55 -16.87
C VAL A 92 13.82 -0.42 -17.41
N LEU A 93 13.21 0.35 -16.50
CA LEU A 93 12.32 1.47 -16.83
C LEU A 93 13.04 2.65 -17.48
N GLN A 94 14.36 2.76 -17.28
CA GLN A 94 15.23 3.77 -17.89
C GLN A 94 16.12 3.19 -19.00
N SER A 95 15.89 1.94 -19.41
CA SER A 95 16.66 1.34 -20.49
C SER A 95 16.44 2.10 -21.79
N ARG A 96 17.51 2.24 -22.59
CA ARG A 96 17.43 2.84 -23.93
C ARG A 96 16.36 2.19 -24.81
N HIS A 97 16.15 0.88 -24.63
CA HIS A 97 15.07 0.15 -25.28
C HIS A 97 13.69 0.69 -24.91
N ALA A 98 13.44 0.91 -23.62
CA ALA A 98 12.17 1.46 -23.13
C ALA A 98 11.93 2.90 -23.61
N GLU A 99 12.99 3.70 -23.71
CA GLU A 99 12.90 5.06 -24.25
C GLU A 99 12.59 5.08 -25.76
N GLU A 100 13.19 4.20 -26.54
CA GLU A 100 13.03 4.15 -28.01
C GLU A 100 11.78 3.37 -28.47
N ASN A 101 11.33 2.39 -27.69
CA ASN A 101 10.27 1.46 -28.10
C ASN A 101 8.97 1.59 -27.30
N GLY A 102 9.04 2.13 -26.08
CA GLY A 102 7.92 2.13 -25.13
C GLY A 102 7.66 0.77 -24.49
N PHE A 103 6.58 0.71 -23.72
CA PHE A 103 6.21 -0.40 -22.84
C PHE A 103 5.03 -1.18 -23.43
N ASP A 104 5.03 -2.50 -23.29
CA ASP A 104 3.87 -3.34 -23.59
C ASP A 104 3.00 -3.60 -22.33
N LEU A 105 1.92 -4.37 -22.48
CA LEU A 105 0.99 -4.65 -21.38
C LEU A 105 1.69 -5.41 -20.26
N LYS A 106 2.61 -6.30 -20.61
CA LYS A 106 3.31 -7.14 -19.65
C LYS A 106 4.27 -6.30 -18.82
N ASP A 107 4.98 -5.38 -19.44
CA ASP A 107 5.78 -4.37 -18.73
C ASP A 107 4.93 -3.58 -17.73
N ALA A 108 3.70 -3.18 -18.11
CA ALA A 108 2.79 -2.45 -17.23
C ALA A 108 2.30 -3.28 -16.03
N VAL A 109 1.97 -4.54 -16.26
CA VAL A 109 1.57 -5.48 -15.21
C VAL A 109 2.71 -5.68 -14.21
N TYR A 110 3.92 -5.91 -14.70
CA TYR A 110 5.08 -6.07 -13.83
C TYR A 110 5.38 -4.81 -13.04
N MET A 111 5.29 -3.62 -13.64
CA MET A 111 5.50 -2.37 -12.92
C MET A 111 4.54 -2.23 -11.73
N VAL A 112 3.26 -2.49 -11.97
CA VAL A 112 2.25 -2.46 -10.92
C VAL A 112 2.54 -3.50 -9.85
N ALA A 113 2.90 -4.72 -10.24
CA ALA A 113 3.20 -5.81 -9.31
C ALA A 113 4.42 -5.49 -8.43
N THR A 114 5.48 -4.93 -9.02
CA THR A 114 6.66 -4.47 -8.27
C THR A 114 6.28 -3.41 -7.25
N ILE A 115 5.46 -2.42 -7.62
CA ILE A 115 5.06 -1.37 -6.66
C ILE A 115 4.16 -1.95 -5.57
N GLU A 116 3.27 -2.89 -5.88
CA GLU A 116 2.49 -3.61 -4.86
C GLU A 116 3.40 -4.34 -3.86
N GLU A 117 4.48 -4.97 -4.34
CA GLU A 117 5.46 -5.65 -3.48
C GLU A 117 6.23 -4.65 -2.61
N LEU A 118 6.64 -3.51 -3.18
CA LEU A 118 7.35 -2.48 -2.42
C LEU A 118 6.50 -1.82 -1.34
N ILE A 119 5.21 -1.63 -1.61
CA ILE A 119 4.26 -1.18 -0.59
C ILE A 119 4.19 -2.23 0.51
N PHE A 120 4.04 -3.51 0.13
CA PHE A 120 3.99 -4.61 1.08
C PHE A 120 5.25 -4.68 1.96
N ASP A 121 6.43 -4.72 1.36
CA ASP A 121 7.72 -4.77 2.06
C ASP A 121 7.95 -3.55 2.95
N SER A 122 7.41 -2.39 2.59
CA SER A 122 7.57 -1.17 3.38
C SER A 122 6.88 -1.24 4.74
N GLU A 123 5.87 -2.09 4.90
CA GLU A 123 5.15 -2.30 6.17
C GLU A 123 5.99 -3.13 7.18
N SER A 124 6.99 -3.89 6.71
CA SER A 124 7.83 -4.74 7.57
C SER A 124 8.60 -3.95 8.62
N ALA A 125 9.24 -2.85 8.25
CA ALA A 125 10.12 -2.10 9.15
C ALA A 125 9.37 -1.57 10.38
N LEU A 126 8.15 -1.04 10.17
CA LEU A 126 7.31 -0.60 11.27
C LEU A 126 6.83 -1.79 12.12
N LEU A 127 6.46 -2.90 11.49
CA LEU A 127 6.03 -4.09 12.20
C LEU A 127 7.14 -4.67 13.09
N GLU A 128 8.36 -4.79 12.59
CA GLU A 128 9.53 -5.22 13.37
C GLU A 128 9.78 -4.30 14.57
N LYS A 129 9.65 -2.99 14.38
CA LYS A 129 9.76 -1.99 15.45
C LYS A 129 8.72 -2.24 16.55
N VAL A 130 7.48 -2.53 16.19
CA VAL A 130 6.40 -2.86 17.15
C VAL A 130 6.71 -4.15 17.91
N TYR A 131 7.12 -5.22 17.22
CA TYR A 131 7.51 -6.47 17.86
C TYR A 131 8.63 -6.24 18.90
N LYS A 132 9.66 -5.48 18.52
CA LYS A 132 10.78 -5.12 19.40
C LYS A 132 10.30 -4.34 20.63
N ASN A 133 9.44 -3.34 20.44
CA ASN A 133 8.92 -2.50 21.54
C ASN A 133 8.09 -3.31 22.54
N GLN A 134 7.27 -4.25 22.06
CA GLN A 134 6.48 -5.14 22.90
C GLN A 134 7.27 -6.34 23.44
N ARG A 135 8.57 -6.44 23.12
CA ARG A 135 9.45 -7.57 23.47
C ARG A 135 8.89 -8.91 22.99
N LYS A 136 8.25 -8.91 21.82
CA LYS A 136 7.67 -10.09 21.19
C LYS A 136 8.65 -10.71 20.19
N PRO A 137 8.81 -12.04 20.19
CA PRO A 137 9.67 -12.73 19.23
C PRO A 137 9.08 -12.66 17.82
N THR A 138 9.92 -12.49 16.80
CA THR A 138 9.55 -12.61 15.38
C THR A 138 9.67 -14.05 14.87
N ASP A 139 10.46 -14.88 15.55
CA ASP A 139 10.71 -16.29 15.22
C ASP A 139 9.68 -17.26 15.82
N ARG A 140 8.78 -16.78 16.69
CA ARG A 140 7.74 -17.59 17.34
C ARG A 140 6.35 -17.01 17.12
N SER A 141 5.36 -17.90 17.06
CA SER A 141 3.97 -17.48 16.85
C SER A 141 3.34 -16.84 18.08
N LEU A 142 2.60 -15.75 17.85
CA LEU A 142 1.76 -15.07 18.82
C LEU A 142 0.39 -15.74 18.97
N THR A 143 -0.27 -15.47 20.09
CA THR A 143 -1.71 -15.77 20.29
C THR A 143 -2.56 -14.70 19.61
N HIS A 144 -3.87 -14.95 19.44
CA HIS A 144 -4.81 -13.94 18.95
C HIS A 144 -4.72 -12.62 19.74
N LEU A 145 -4.72 -12.68 21.08
CA LEU A 145 -4.55 -11.49 21.92
C LEU A 145 -3.20 -10.81 21.69
N GLY A 146 -2.13 -11.60 21.59
CA GLY A 146 -0.78 -11.09 21.34
C GLY A 146 -0.69 -10.37 19.99
N LEU A 147 -1.33 -10.90 18.95
CA LEU A 147 -1.37 -10.26 17.64
C LEU A 147 -2.24 -8.99 17.66
N GLY A 148 -3.39 -9.01 18.34
CA GLY A 148 -4.24 -7.83 18.49
C GLY A 148 -3.49 -6.65 19.11
N GLN A 149 -2.70 -6.89 20.16
CA GLN A 149 -1.84 -5.87 20.77
C GLN A 149 -0.77 -5.34 19.81
N VAL A 150 -0.20 -6.19 18.94
CA VAL A 150 0.76 -5.76 17.92
C VAL A 150 0.06 -4.86 16.91
N LEU A 151 -1.12 -5.25 16.41
CA LEU A 151 -1.86 -4.44 15.45
C LEU A 151 -2.33 -3.11 16.05
N GLU A 152 -2.71 -3.07 17.33
CA GLU A 152 -3.12 -1.83 18.00
C GLU A 152 -1.96 -0.81 18.06
N GLU A 153 -0.77 -1.22 18.52
CA GLU A 153 0.39 -0.33 18.50
C GLU A 153 0.85 0.00 17.08
N TYR A 154 0.77 -0.96 16.15
CA TYR A 154 1.06 -0.74 14.74
C TYR A 154 0.20 0.39 14.17
N MET A 155 -1.12 0.32 14.34
CA MET A 155 -2.04 1.32 13.82
C MET A 155 -1.77 2.71 14.42
N ALA A 156 -1.48 2.78 15.71
CA ALA A 156 -1.19 4.06 16.36
C ALA A 156 0.06 4.70 15.76
N ARG A 157 1.12 3.91 15.56
CA ARG A 157 2.37 4.40 14.95
C ARG A 157 2.21 4.72 13.47
N TRP A 158 1.45 3.91 12.75
CA TRP A 158 1.20 4.13 11.32
C TRP A 158 0.43 5.44 11.08
N LEU A 159 -0.50 5.80 11.97
CA LEU A 159 -1.28 7.04 11.87
C LEU A 159 -0.56 8.27 12.43
N LEU A 160 0.20 8.12 13.52
CA LEU A 160 0.87 9.24 14.20
C LEU A 160 2.29 9.50 13.70
N GLY A 161 2.87 8.59 12.91
CA GLY A 161 4.20 8.75 12.31
C GLY A 161 5.35 8.44 13.28
N ASP A 162 6.40 9.26 13.23
CA ASP A 162 7.72 8.94 13.80
C ASP A 162 7.97 9.49 15.22
N ASP A 163 6.98 10.10 15.88
CA ASP A 163 7.11 10.60 17.26
C ASP A 163 7.04 9.44 18.29
N ASP A 164 8.16 8.72 18.43
CA ASP A 164 8.27 7.56 19.31
C ASP A 164 7.96 7.85 20.78
N GLU A 165 8.22 9.07 21.25
CA GLU A 165 7.98 9.46 22.64
C GLU A 165 6.52 9.83 22.84
N GLY A 166 5.96 10.70 21.99
CA GLY A 166 4.55 11.04 22.01
C GLY A 166 3.66 9.82 21.86
N ILE A 167 3.95 8.94 20.90
CA ILE A 167 3.17 7.71 20.70
C ILE A 167 3.19 6.80 21.94
N ARG A 168 4.33 6.69 22.64
CA ARG A 168 4.41 5.90 23.89
C ARG A 168 3.55 6.50 25.00
N ILE A 169 3.45 7.82 25.08
CA ILE A 169 2.59 8.51 26.05
C ILE A 169 1.11 8.27 25.70
N VAL A 170 0.77 8.48 24.43
CA VAL A 170 -0.59 8.31 23.89
C VAL A 170 -1.08 6.87 24.09
N LEU A 171 -0.26 5.86 23.77
CA LEU A 171 -0.62 4.44 23.95
C LEU A 171 -0.86 4.03 25.41
N ARG A 172 -0.31 4.76 26.38
CA ARG A 172 -0.55 4.51 27.81
C ARG A 172 -1.84 5.15 28.31
N ASN A 173 -2.39 6.12 27.59
CA ASN A 173 -3.58 6.85 27.97
C ASN A 173 -4.62 6.82 26.84
N LYS A 174 -5.62 5.94 27.00
CA LYS A 174 -6.69 5.75 26.02
C LYS A 174 -7.46 7.04 25.70
N THR A 175 -7.62 7.93 26.68
CA THR A 175 -8.31 9.21 26.48
C THR A 175 -7.53 10.09 25.51
N ILE A 176 -6.21 10.24 25.73
CA ILE A 176 -5.34 11.03 24.85
C ILE A 176 -5.27 10.39 23.45
N LEU A 177 -5.29 9.06 23.37
CA LEU A 177 -5.32 8.34 22.09
C LEU A 177 -6.59 8.61 21.29
N GLU A 178 -7.75 8.59 21.94
CA GLU A 178 -9.03 8.91 21.28
C GLU A 178 -9.14 10.39 20.90
N GLU A 179 -8.52 11.30 21.66
CA GLU A 179 -8.40 12.72 21.28
C GLU A 179 -7.47 12.94 20.10
N SER A 180 -6.34 12.21 20.05
CA SER A 180 -5.32 12.35 19.01
C SER A 180 -5.70 11.64 17.71
N VAL A 181 -6.43 10.53 17.84
CA VAL A 181 -6.88 9.69 16.72
C VAL A 181 -8.38 9.46 16.87
N PRO A 182 -9.20 10.33 16.23
CA PRO A 182 -10.65 10.16 16.21
C PRO A 182 -11.03 8.75 15.73
N HIS A 183 -12.12 8.22 16.27
CA HIS A 183 -12.62 6.88 15.90
C HIS A 183 -11.64 5.73 16.18
N TRP A 184 -10.71 5.88 17.14
CA TRP A 184 -9.72 4.84 17.49
C TRP A 184 -10.32 3.44 17.67
N GLN A 185 -11.44 3.31 18.38
CA GLN A 185 -12.10 2.01 18.58
C GLN A 185 -12.54 1.35 17.26
N GLN A 186 -12.93 2.15 16.27
CA GLN A 186 -13.34 1.68 14.95
C GLN A 186 -12.11 1.24 14.14
N ILE A 187 -11.00 1.99 14.24
CA ILE A 187 -9.71 1.63 13.64
C ILE A 187 -9.21 0.29 14.17
N VAL A 188 -9.23 0.11 15.51
CA VAL A 188 -8.84 -1.15 16.14
C VAL A 188 -9.77 -2.27 15.70
N SER A 189 -11.09 -2.03 15.67
CA SER A 189 -12.06 -3.03 15.21
C SER A 189 -11.83 -3.44 13.75
N PHE A 190 -11.48 -2.49 12.89
CA PHE A 190 -11.09 -2.73 11.51
C PHE A 190 -9.84 -3.64 11.44
N ALA A 191 -8.76 -3.30 12.17
CA ALA A 191 -7.53 -4.10 12.20
C ALA A 191 -7.77 -5.52 12.75
N LEU A 192 -8.58 -5.65 13.81
CA LEU A 192 -8.97 -6.96 14.36
C LEU A 192 -9.86 -7.75 13.39
N GLY A 193 -10.65 -7.07 12.55
CA GLY A 193 -11.42 -7.68 11.48
C GLY A 193 -10.55 -8.45 10.48
N HIS A 194 -9.35 -7.94 10.18
CA HIS A 194 -8.40 -8.64 9.31
C HIS A 194 -7.91 -9.97 9.91
N ILE A 195 -7.76 -10.07 11.24
CA ILE A 195 -7.43 -11.35 11.90
C ILE A 195 -8.55 -12.36 11.64
N LYS A 196 -9.81 -11.95 11.80
CA LYS A 196 -10.98 -12.82 11.56
C LYS A 196 -11.08 -13.25 10.10
N ASP A 197 -10.83 -12.36 9.15
CA ASP A 197 -10.79 -12.69 7.73
C ASP A 197 -9.70 -13.73 7.42
N MET A 198 -8.51 -13.60 8.00
CA MET A 198 -7.44 -14.59 7.88
C MET A 198 -7.84 -15.94 8.49
N GLU A 199 -8.42 -15.96 9.69
CA GLU A 199 -8.92 -17.19 10.33
C GLU A 199 -9.94 -17.90 9.44
N PHE A 200 -10.86 -17.14 8.86
CA PHE A 200 -11.89 -17.67 7.96
C PHE A 200 -11.30 -18.26 6.67
N LYS A 201 -10.29 -17.61 6.08
CA LYS A 201 -9.56 -18.13 4.91
C LYS A 201 -8.83 -19.42 5.23
N ARG A 202 -8.16 -19.51 6.39
CA ARG A 202 -7.48 -20.73 6.87
C ARG A 202 -8.46 -21.89 7.07
N GLN A 203 -9.66 -21.62 7.61
CA GLN A 203 -10.68 -22.64 7.79
C GLN A 203 -11.21 -23.19 6.46
N ARG A 204 -11.38 -22.33 5.45
CA ARG A 204 -11.92 -22.73 4.14
C ARG A 204 -10.90 -23.42 3.24
N ALA A 205 -9.62 -23.10 3.38
CA ALA A 205 -8.57 -23.71 2.58
C ALA A 205 -7.32 -24.03 3.44
N PRO A 206 -7.40 -25.04 4.32
CA PRO A 206 -6.34 -25.37 5.28
C PRO A 206 -5.00 -25.65 4.61
N THR A 207 -5.00 -26.43 3.52
CA THR A 207 -3.77 -26.86 2.83
C THR A 207 -3.10 -25.76 2.01
N ALA A 208 -3.80 -24.66 1.70
CA ALA A 208 -3.25 -23.54 0.92
C ALA A 208 -2.68 -22.43 1.82
N HIS A 209 -3.18 -22.30 3.05
CA HIS A 209 -2.87 -21.16 3.93
C HIS A 209 -2.12 -21.56 5.20
N THR A 210 -1.80 -22.85 5.40
CA THR A 210 -0.90 -23.26 6.47
C THR A 210 0.42 -23.82 5.98
N ARG A 211 1.47 -23.44 6.70
CA ARG A 211 2.76 -24.12 6.58
C ARG A 211 2.60 -25.60 6.95
N ARG A 212 3.39 -26.45 6.30
CA ARG A 212 3.51 -27.87 6.66
C ARG A 212 3.82 -28.00 8.15
N GLY A 213 2.99 -28.72 8.89
CA GLY A 213 3.12 -28.91 10.35
C GLY A 213 2.38 -27.89 11.22
N HIS A 214 1.76 -26.85 10.64
CA HIS A 214 0.88 -25.93 11.37
C HIS A 214 -0.58 -26.38 11.32
N ASN A 215 -1.24 -26.38 12.47
CA ASN A 215 -2.68 -26.61 12.57
C ASN A 215 -3.43 -25.36 12.08
N ALA A 216 -4.19 -25.48 10.98
CA ALA A 216 -4.99 -24.40 10.38
C ALA A 216 -6.03 -23.80 11.31
N LEU A 217 -6.45 -24.58 12.31
CA LEU A 217 -7.42 -24.18 13.32
C LEU A 217 -6.76 -23.64 14.59
N SER A 218 -5.42 -23.66 14.68
CA SER A 218 -4.74 -23.08 15.83
C SER A 218 -4.76 -21.55 15.74
N PRO A 219 -5.17 -20.83 16.80
CA PRO A 219 -5.19 -19.36 16.83
C PRO A 219 -3.77 -18.82 17.10
N ARG A 220 -2.84 -19.24 16.23
CA ARG A 220 -1.41 -18.92 16.30
C ARG A 220 -0.98 -18.21 15.02
N TYR A 221 -0.20 -17.16 15.21
CA TYR A 221 0.15 -16.21 14.16
C TYR A 221 1.65 -15.98 14.14
N SER A 222 2.29 -16.33 13.03
CA SER A 222 3.69 -16.02 12.77
C SER A 222 3.89 -14.53 12.45
N PHE A 223 5.15 -14.11 12.40
CA PHE A 223 5.49 -12.77 11.91
C PHE A 223 5.01 -12.54 10.47
N GLU A 224 5.10 -13.56 9.60
CA GLU A 224 4.62 -13.47 8.22
C GLU A 224 3.10 -13.25 8.17
N ASP A 225 2.34 -13.87 9.08
CA ASP A 225 0.89 -13.63 9.18
C ASP A 225 0.62 -12.18 9.59
N ALA A 226 1.36 -11.66 10.57
CA ALA A 226 1.25 -10.25 10.97
C ALA A 226 1.59 -9.31 9.81
N HIS A 227 2.61 -9.65 9.00
CA HIS A 227 3.01 -8.90 7.82
C HIS A 227 1.92 -8.90 6.74
N GLN A 228 1.31 -10.06 6.47
CA GLN A 228 0.16 -10.17 5.57
C GLN A 228 -1.04 -9.32 6.03
N LEU A 229 -1.29 -9.26 7.34
CA LEU A 229 -2.37 -8.46 7.91
C LEU A 229 -2.12 -6.96 7.73
N VAL A 230 -0.94 -6.46 8.06
CA VAL A 230 -0.63 -5.02 7.88
C VAL A 230 -0.60 -4.61 6.41
N GLY A 231 -0.13 -5.48 5.51
CA GLY A 231 -0.23 -5.26 4.07
C GLY A 231 -1.69 -5.22 3.58
N GLY A 232 -2.57 -6.06 4.14
CA GLY A 232 -4.00 -6.02 3.86
C GLY A 232 -4.69 -4.77 4.39
N ILE A 233 -4.29 -4.30 5.57
CA ILE A 233 -4.73 -3.03 6.16
C ILE A 233 -4.34 -1.87 5.24
N ALA A 234 -3.08 -1.75 4.85
CA ALA A 234 -2.60 -0.65 4.00
C ALA A 234 -3.37 -0.59 2.66
N LYS A 235 -3.75 -1.74 2.09
CA LYS A 235 -4.50 -1.84 0.83
C LYS A 235 -5.97 -1.44 0.93
N SER A 236 -6.60 -1.54 2.10
CA SER A 236 -8.05 -1.40 2.29
C SER A 236 -8.48 -0.28 3.24
N PHE A 237 -7.53 0.31 3.97
CA PHE A 237 -7.79 1.36 4.94
C PHE A 237 -8.50 2.58 4.32
N ALA A 238 -8.15 2.94 3.08
CA ALA A 238 -8.82 4.05 2.39
C ALA A 238 -10.33 3.84 2.22
N SER A 239 -10.77 2.62 1.91
CA SER A 239 -12.20 2.31 1.79
C SER A 239 -12.90 2.37 3.15
N PHE A 240 -12.20 2.00 4.23
CA PHE A 240 -12.71 2.15 5.60
C PHE A 240 -12.85 3.63 5.99
N TRP A 241 -11.92 4.49 5.55
CA TRP A 241 -11.88 5.91 5.91
C TRP A 241 -12.67 6.84 4.96
N ASP A 242 -13.28 6.29 3.91
CA ASP A 242 -13.90 7.08 2.83
C ASP A 242 -15.02 8.01 3.34
N SER A 243 -15.80 7.60 4.34
CA SER A 243 -16.84 8.44 4.94
C SER A 243 -16.26 9.68 5.61
N GLU A 244 -15.14 9.54 6.32
CA GLU A 244 -14.45 10.66 6.97
C GLU A 244 -13.83 11.58 5.91
N CYS A 245 -13.20 11.01 4.87
CA CYS A 245 -12.70 11.79 3.73
C CYS A 245 -13.81 12.58 3.04
N ALA A 246 -14.99 11.97 2.81
CA ALA A 246 -16.14 12.62 2.20
C ALA A 246 -16.72 13.72 3.09
N SER A 247 -16.78 13.50 4.41
CA SER A 247 -17.19 14.50 5.39
C SER A 247 -16.28 15.73 5.37
N MET A 248 -14.96 15.51 5.50
CA MET A 248 -13.95 16.58 5.43
C MET A 248 -14.03 17.34 4.10
N LYS A 249 -14.13 16.61 2.98
CA LYS A 249 -14.29 17.21 1.65
C LYS A 249 -15.53 18.10 1.59
N THR A 250 -16.64 17.65 2.14
CA THR A 250 -17.89 18.42 2.15
C THR A 250 -17.71 19.73 2.90
N SER A 251 -17.06 19.71 4.08
CA SER A 251 -16.74 20.93 4.84
C SER A 251 -15.84 21.88 4.05
N LEU A 252 -14.80 21.37 3.38
CA LEU A 252 -13.90 22.20 2.57
C LEU A 252 -14.60 22.81 1.35
N VAL A 253 -15.46 22.05 0.67
CA VAL A 253 -16.25 22.53 -0.47
C VAL A 253 -17.22 23.62 -0.04
N GLN A 254 -17.83 23.51 1.15
CA GLN A 254 -18.69 24.57 1.69
C GLN A 254 -17.93 25.88 1.93
N MET A 255 -16.63 25.82 2.25
CA MET A 255 -15.78 27.00 2.44
C MET A 255 -15.34 27.65 1.11
N ASP A 256 -15.27 26.89 0.01
CA ASP A 256 -14.94 27.37 -1.34
C ASP A 256 -16.17 27.95 -2.05
N THR A 257 -16.67 29.08 -1.54
CA THR A 257 -17.84 29.78 -2.07
C THR A 257 -17.66 30.28 -3.52
N LYS A 258 -16.43 30.27 -4.05
CA LYS A 258 -16.10 30.72 -5.41
C LYS A 258 -15.84 29.56 -6.38
N HIS A 259 -15.94 28.30 -5.92
CA HIS A 259 -15.68 27.10 -6.72
C HIS A 259 -14.32 27.12 -7.44
N THR A 260 -13.30 27.63 -6.75
CA THR A 260 -11.95 27.75 -7.29
C THR A 260 -11.07 26.53 -6.99
N GLY A 261 -11.56 25.59 -6.17
CA GLY A 261 -10.79 24.51 -5.58
C GLY A 261 -9.82 24.99 -4.49
N ARG A 262 -10.03 26.19 -3.93
CA ARG A 262 -9.15 26.81 -2.93
C ARG A 262 -9.96 27.38 -1.76
N VAL A 263 -9.50 27.14 -0.53
CA VAL A 263 -10.08 27.70 0.69
C VAL A 263 -9.16 28.81 1.21
N PRO A 264 -9.65 30.04 1.45
CA PRO A 264 -8.85 31.09 2.09
C PRO A 264 -8.40 30.65 3.48
N LEU A 265 -7.15 30.92 3.84
CA LEU A 265 -6.60 30.53 5.13
C LEU A 265 -7.40 31.07 6.32
N SER A 266 -7.94 32.29 6.18
CA SER A 266 -8.80 32.94 7.19
C SER A 266 -10.16 32.28 7.40
N LYS A 267 -10.57 31.34 6.54
CA LYS A 267 -11.79 30.52 6.71
C LYS A 267 -11.49 29.08 7.10
N PHE A 268 -10.22 28.67 7.02
CA PHE A 268 -9.79 27.30 7.28
C PHE A 268 -9.54 27.05 8.77
N TYR A 269 -8.99 28.05 9.47
CA TYR A 269 -8.85 28.07 10.93
C TYR A 269 -10.05 28.77 11.56
#